data_AF-A0A9D9C2N4-F1
#
_entry.id   AF-A0A9D9C2N4-F1
#
_cell.length_a   1.000
_cell.length_b   1.000
_cell.length_c   1.000
_cell.angle_alpha   90.00
_cell.angle_beta   90.00
_cell.angle_gamma   90.00
#
_symmetry.space_group_name_H-M   'P 1'
#
loop_
_entity.id
_entity.type
_entity.pdbx_description
1 polymer ?
#
loop_
_entity_poly.entity_id
_entity_poly.type
_entity_poly.pdbx_seq_one_letter_code
_entity_poly.pdbx_strand_id
1 'polypeptide(L)'
;MKKIFSIILIAFILVFSSACFENKYVENDGGITLTLGEDFTSYMEGQTIPTFTFAYDGVLKTLAGVNYPFYTSFCQNDDLVLSRTIASLLEYYEGDVTYVIEERKATSKTHLNIIQGDKRVKQKIFTDDNMRYYEAAYIYLDNGLQLVMTYCRFKYNGETIYRWRETKNIELKLLYPLMVINDNDKRQFIITPLPYGFSMHVSGSSTIMADKIMADDKYVNNINEDNIYYTYDYNSDLSEEESVAMVSNYYINYMNATLVDNTLLFSYNGYNFKVMLYDKFFCIRYMGKAE
;
A
#
# COMPACT_ATOMS: atom_id res chain seq x y z
N MET A 1 -21.65 44.92 28.11
CA MET A 1 -21.99 43.83 27.17
C MET A 1 -20.81 43.37 26.31
N LYS A 2 -20.09 44.26 25.59
CA LYS A 2 -18.91 43.86 24.77
C LYS A 2 -17.81 43.11 25.54
N LYS A 3 -17.49 43.53 26.78
CA LYS A 3 -16.47 42.87 27.61
C LYS A 3 -16.83 41.45 28.07
N ILE A 4 -18.12 41.15 28.29
CA ILE A 4 -18.59 39.81 28.68
C ILE A 4 -18.54 38.86 27.48
N PHE A 5 -18.90 39.36 26.29
CA PHE A 5 -18.80 38.61 25.04
C PHE A 5 -17.35 38.22 24.70
N SER A 6 -16.40 39.12 24.93
CA SER A 6 -14.97 38.83 24.73
C SER A 6 -14.44 37.76 25.68
N ILE A 7 -14.91 37.72 26.94
CA ILE A 7 -14.47 36.72 27.92
C ILE A 7 -15.05 35.33 27.59
N ILE A 8 -16.32 35.25 27.17
CA ILE A 8 -16.96 33.99 26.74
C ILE A 8 -16.28 33.45 25.47
N LEU A 9 -15.95 34.32 24.52
CA LEU A 9 -15.26 33.93 23.29
C LEU A 9 -13.83 33.39 23.56
N ILE A 10 -13.09 34.04 24.47
CA ILE A 10 -11.75 33.57 24.87
C ILE A 10 -11.84 32.25 25.66
N ALA A 11 -12.84 32.08 26.52
CA ALA A 11 -13.09 30.81 27.21
C ALA A 11 -13.47 29.69 26.22
N PHE A 12 -14.26 29.98 25.19
CA PHE A 12 -14.57 29.03 24.12
C PHE A 12 -13.31 28.65 23.32
N ILE A 13 -12.50 29.63 22.92
CA ILE A 13 -11.24 29.39 22.20
C ILE A 13 -10.28 28.56 23.06
N LEU A 14 -10.20 28.82 24.37
CA LEU A 14 -9.37 28.05 25.30
C LEU A 14 -9.85 26.60 25.46
N VAL A 15 -11.17 26.35 25.51
CA VAL A 15 -11.75 24.99 25.58
C VAL A 15 -11.55 24.21 24.28
N PHE A 16 -11.60 24.88 23.12
CA PHE A 16 -11.32 24.24 21.82
C PHE A 16 -9.81 24.07 21.55
N SER A 17 -8.94 24.85 22.19
CA SER A 17 -7.48 24.74 22.06
C SER A 17 -6.83 23.71 22.99
N SER A 18 -7.52 23.27 24.05
CA SER A 18 -7.06 22.24 24.99
C SER A 18 -7.53 20.83 24.62
N ALA A 19 -8.47 20.70 23.69
CA ALA A 19 -8.76 19.44 23.01
C ALA A 19 -7.67 19.18 21.96
N CYS A 20 -6.48 18.78 22.40
CA CYS A 20 -5.64 17.90 21.58
C CYS A 20 -6.48 16.64 21.35
N PHE A 21 -7.22 16.59 20.24
CA PHE A 21 -7.98 15.41 19.85
C PHE A 21 -6.99 14.27 19.70
N GLU A 22 -6.88 13.41 20.71
CA GLU A 22 -6.18 12.15 20.57
C GLU A 22 -6.91 11.34 19.49
N ASN A 23 -6.15 10.88 18.50
CA ASN A 23 -6.69 10.05 17.46
C ASN A 23 -7.32 8.80 18.10
N LYS A 24 -8.61 8.58 17.85
CA LYS A 24 -9.27 7.33 18.24
C LYS A 24 -8.58 6.15 17.56
N TYR A 25 -8.45 5.06 18.28
CA TYR A 25 -7.81 3.83 17.78
C TYR A 25 -8.70 2.61 17.99
N VAL A 26 -8.38 1.56 17.23
CA VAL A 26 -8.90 0.19 17.40
C VAL A 26 -7.74 -0.69 17.84
N GLU A 27 -7.97 -1.57 18.79
CA GLU A 27 -7.02 -2.59 19.22
C GLU A 27 -7.22 -3.85 18.38
N ASN A 28 -6.12 -4.38 17.84
CA ASN A 28 -6.11 -5.55 16.99
C ASN A 28 -5.17 -6.58 17.63
N ASP A 29 -5.76 -7.63 18.19
CA ASP A 29 -5.05 -8.72 18.86
C ASP A 29 -4.72 -9.84 17.86
N GLY A 30 -3.47 -10.28 17.82
CA GLY A 30 -3.02 -11.41 17.01
C GLY A 30 -2.81 -11.14 15.50
N GLY A 31 -3.42 -10.10 14.95
CA GLY A 31 -3.18 -9.72 13.56
C GLY A 31 -4.16 -8.72 12.96
N ILE A 32 -3.86 -8.28 11.74
CA ILE A 32 -4.72 -7.42 10.92
C ILE A 32 -4.89 -8.05 9.55
N THR A 33 -6.14 -8.30 9.15
CA THR A 33 -6.48 -8.80 7.82
C THR A 33 -6.81 -7.65 6.89
N LEU A 34 -6.12 -7.59 5.75
CA LEU A 34 -6.36 -6.66 4.66
C LEU A 34 -7.10 -7.36 3.53
N THR A 35 -8.16 -6.72 3.03
CA THR A 35 -8.98 -7.23 1.93
C THR A 35 -9.55 -6.11 1.06
N LEU A 36 -10.00 -6.42 -0.15
CA LEU A 36 -10.71 -5.48 -1.01
C LEU A 36 -12.10 -5.17 -0.44
N GLY A 37 -12.55 -3.92 -0.58
CA GLY A 37 -13.83 -3.47 -0.03
C GLY A 37 -15.05 -3.88 -0.86
N GLU A 38 -16.21 -3.95 -0.19
CA GLU A 38 -17.49 -4.39 -0.77
C GLU A 38 -17.91 -3.58 -2.00
N ASP A 39 -17.60 -2.27 -2.02
CA ASP A 39 -17.84 -1.38 -3.14
C ASP A 39 -17.24 -1.91 -4.46
N PHE A 40 -16.11 -2.62 -4.39
CA PHE A 40 -15.48 -3.24 -5.56
C PHE A 40 -15.84 -4.72 -5.70
N THR A 41 -15.85 -5.49 -4.61
CA THR A 41 -16.09 -6.95 -4.68
C THR A 41 -17.50 -7.30 -5.12
N SER A 42 -18.48 -6.41 -4.95
CA SER A 42 -19.84 -6.56 -5.50
C SER A 42 -19.86 -6.70 -7.04
N TYR A 43 -18.82 -6.21 -7.72
CA TYR A 43 -18.63 -6.33 -9.16
C TYR A 43 -17.67 -7.46 -9.58
N MET A 44 -17.32 -8.37 -8.66
CA MET A 44 -16.33 -9.44 -8.89
C MET A 44 -16.95 -10.83 -8.69
N GLU A 45 -18.10 -11.05 -9.30
CA GLU A 45 -18.86 -12.29 -9.12
C GLU A 45 -18.05 -13.54 -9.53
N GLY A 46 -18.03 -14.55 -8.66
CA GLY A 46 -17.34 -15.81 -8.91
C GLY A 46 -15.82 -15.77 -8.72
N GLN A 47 -15.26 -14.66 -8.25
CA GLN A 47 -13.82 -14.52 -7.99
C GLN A 47 -13.49 -14.78 -6.52
N THR A 48 -12.38 -15.47 -6.29
CA THR A 48 -11.75 -15.51 -4.97
C THR A 48 -11.03 -14.18 -4.76
N ILE A 49 -11.35 -13.46 -3.68
CA ILE A 49 -10.68 -12.21 -3.35
C ILE A 49 -9.46 -12.55 -2.48
N PRO A 50 -8.22 -12.35 -2.98
CA PRO A 50 -7.04 -12.59 -2.18
C PRO A 50 -7.02 -11.64 -1.00
N THR A 51 -6.61 -12.14 0.17
CA THR A 51 -6.44 -11.37 1.39
C THR A 51 -5.01 -11.49 1.88
N PHE A 52 -4.61 -10.61 2.78
CA PHE A 52 -3.34 -10.72 3.49
C PHE A 52 -3.57 -10.51 4.99
N THR A 53 -3.08 -11.43 5.81
CA THR A 53 -3.12 -11.28 7.27
C THR A 53 -1.72 -10.95 7.77
N PHE A 54 -1.56 -9.73 8.28
CA PHE A 54 -0.37 -9.39 9.05
C PHE A 54 -0.51 -9.96 10.46
N ALA A 55 0.02 -11.17 10.67
CA ALA A 55 -0.01 -11.85 11.96
C ALA A 55 1.13 -11.37 12.86
N TYR A 56 0.85 -11.21 14.15
CA TYR A 56 1.84 -10.82 15.16
C TYR A 56 1.36 -11.19 16.56
N ASP A 57 2.30 -11.31 17.51
CA ASP A 57 1.96 -11.57 18.91
C ASP A 57 1.52 -10.30 19.64
N GLY A 58 0.41 -10.40 20.36
CA GLY A 58 -0.13 -9.33 21.20
C GLY A 58 -0.99 -8.31 20.45
N VAL A 59 -1.12 -7.11 21.01
CA VAL A 59 -2.08 -6.10 20.58
C VAL A 59 -1.37 -4.91 19.93
N LEU A 60 -1.76 -4.59 18.69
CA LEU A 60 -1.38 -3.36 18.02
C LEU A 60 -2.59 -2.46 17.77
N LYS A 61 -2.37 -1.15 17.88
CA LYS A 61 -3.35 -0.10 17.73
C LYS A 61 -3.30 0.52 16.33
N THR A 62 -4.45 0.66 15.70
CA THR A 62 -4.62 1.29 14.38
C THR A 62 -5.64 2.43 14.46
N LEU A 63 -5.58 3.39 13.53
CA LEU A 63 -6.52 4.50 13.51
C LEU A 63 -7.97 4.02 13.27
N ALA A 64 -8.90 4.43 14.13
CA ALA A 64 -10.31 4.05 14.01
C ALA A 64 -11.04 4.71 12.83
N GLY A 65 -10.50 5.80 12.28
CA GLY A 65 -11.10 6.54 11.16
C GLY A 65 -10.74 6.02 9.77
N VAL A 66 -10.08 4.85 9.69
CA VAL A 66 -9.70 4.23 8.43
C VAL A 66 -10.85 3.35 7.95
N ASN A 67 -11.51 3.76 6.86
CA ASN A 67 -12.68 3.07 6.29
C ASN A 67 -12.34 2.17 5.09
N TYR A 68 -11.05 1.90 4.85
CA TYR A 68 -10.58 1.13 3.70
C TYR A 68 -10.04 -0.22 4.18
N PRO A 69 -10.68 -1.37 3.88
CA PRO A 69 -10.28 -2.66 4.44
C PRO A 69 -8.94 -3.18 3.91
N PHE A 70 -8.42 -2.64 2.82
CA PHE A 70 -7.10 -3.00 2.26
C PHE A 70 -5.97 -2.15 2.86
N TYR A 71 -6.27 -1.24 3.79
CA TYR A 71 -5.32 -0.26 4.31
C TYR A 71 -5.48 -0.10 5.83
N THR A 72 -4.36 0.05 6.52
CA THR A 72 -4.34 0.40 7.94
C THR A 72 -3.22 1.37 8.25
N SER A 73 -3.38 2.11 9.33
CA SER A 73 -2.40 3.08 9.84
C SER A 73 -2.19 2.84 11.32
N PHE A 74 -1.00 2.42 11.70
CA PHE A 74 -0.62 2.18 13.09
C PHE A 74 -0.54 3.48 13.87
N CYS A 75 -1.10 3.52 15.07
CA CYS A 75 -1.05 4.71 15.91
C CYS A 75 -0.96 4.33 17.38
N GLN A 76 -0.36 5.22 18.19
CA GLN A 76 -0.28 5.04 19.65
C GLN A 76 0.41 3.76 20.16
N ASN A 77 1.08 3.01 19.29
CA ASN A 77 1.89 1.86 19.69
C ASN A 77 3.17 2.29 20.41
N ASP A 78 3.75 1.35 21.14
CA ASP A 78 5.16 1.40 21.52
C ASP A 78 5.99 1.24 20.24
N ASP A 79 6.86 2.23 19.97
CA ASP A 79 7.65 2.26 18.74
C ASP A 79 8.61 1.06 18.64
N LEU A 80 9.13 0.55 19.77
CA LEU A 80 10.04 -0.61 19.75
C LEU A 80 9.28 -1.93 19.52
N VAL A 81 8.08 -2.06 20.10
CA VAL A 81 7.24 -3.25 19.85
C VAL A 81 6.85 -3.30 18.38
N LEU A 82 6.27 -2.21 17.85
CA LEU A 82 5.88 -2.14 16.45
C LEU A 82 7.09 -2.30 15.51
N SER A 83 8.23 -1.71 15.85
CA SER A 83 9.47 -1.87 15.07
C SER A 83 9.89 -3.33 14.95
N ARG A 84 9.83 -4.11 16.04
CA ARG A 84 10.19 -5.54 16.00
C ARG A 84 9.21 -6.34 15.15
N THR A 85 7.92 -6.08 15.30
CA THR A 85 6.86 -6.70 14.49
C THR A 85 7.06 -6.43 12.99
N ILE A 86 7.44 -5.20 12.64
CA ILE A 86 7.79 -4.83 11.26
C ILE A 86 9.08 -5.52 10.80
N ALA A 87 10.11 -5.55 11.65
CA ALA A 87 11.37 -6.21 11.32
C ALA A 87 11.14 -7.69 10.98
N SER A 88 10.35 -8.40 11.77
CA SER A 88 10.02 -9.81 11.52
C SER A 88 9.25 -10.02 10.22
N LEU A 89 8.34 -9.11 9.87
CA LEU A 89 7.66 -9.16 8.57
C LEU A 89 8.66 -9.00 7.41
N LEU A 90 9.52 -8.00 7.49
CA LEU A 90 10.49 -7.70 6.43
C LEU A 90 11.55 -8.79 6.30
N GLU A 91 11.96 -9.41 7.40
CA GLU A 91 12.86 -10.56 7.43
C GLU A 91 12.22 -11.79 6.79
N TYR A 92 10.94 -12.06 7.08
CA TYR A 92 10.20 -13.16 6.45
C TYR A 92 10.18 -13.05 4.92
N TYR A 93 10.14 -11.82 4.40
CA TYR A 93 10.12 -11.54 2.95
C TYR A 93 11.46 -11.00 2.41
N GLU A 94 12.61 -11.21 3.06
CA GLU A 94 13.88 -10.53 2.71
C GLU A 94 14.26 -10.64 1.21
N GLY A 95 13.91 -11.74 0.53
CA GLY A 95 14.12 -11.95 -0.92
C GLY A 95 13.06 -11.32 -1.83
N ASP A 96 11.92 -10.93 -1.27
CA ASP A 96 10.71 -10.49 -1.98
C ASP A 96 10.31 -9.06 -1.59
N VAL A 97 11.23 -8.29 -1.00
CA VAL A 97 11.03 -6.87 -0.69
C VAL A 97 11.87 -5.99 -1.60
N THR A 98 11.22 -5.00 -2.21
CA THR A 98 11.90 -3.85 -2.81
C THR A 98 11.77 -2.63 -1.91
N TYR A 99 12.89 -1.98 -1.59
CA TYR A 99 12.95 -0.78 -0.76
C TYR A 99 13.14 0.47 -1.62
N VAL A 100 12.25 1.45 -1.45
CA VAL A 100 12.34 2.75 -2.12
C VAL A 100 12.57 3.83 -1.07
N ILE A 101 13.77 4.42 -1.08
CA ILE A 101 14.12 5.54 -0.20
C ILE A 101 13.60 6.83 -0.84
N GLU A 102 12.57 7.41 -0.23
CA GLU A 102 11.95 8.66 -0.67
C GLU A 102 12.77 9.88 -0.22
N GLU A 103 13.30 9.84 1.00
CA GLU A 103 14.07 10.95 1.57
C GLU A 103 15.16 10.43 2.51
N ARG A 104 16.34 11.07 2.46
CA ARG A 104 17.42 10.88 3.43
C ARG A 104 17.63 12.19 4.19
N LYS A 105 17.56 12.14 5.52
CA LYS A 105 17.71 13.32 6.38
C LYS A 105 18.86 13.13 7.36
N ALA A 106 19.90 13.94 7.21
CA ALA A 106 21.02 14.00 8.14
C ALA A 106 20.57 14.62 9.47
N THR A 107 20.46 13.80 10.51
CA THR A 107 20.20 14.24 11.87
C THR A 107 20.65 13.19 12.86
N SER A 108 21.31 13.64 13.91
CA SER A 108 21.75 12.79 15.01
C SER A 108 20.69 12.60 16.09
N LYS A 109 19.63 13.42 16.10
CA LYS A 109 18.63 13.44 17.18
C LYS A 109 17.25 13.03 16.66
N THR A 110 16.60 12.14 17.40
CA THR A 110 15.21 11.74 17.15
C THR A 110 14.53 11.36 18.47
N HIS A 111 13.33 10.77 18.40
CA HIS A 111 12.63 10.24 19.56
C HIS A 111 11.95 8.91 19.25
N LEU A 112 11.74 8.13 20.30
CA LEU A 112 10.86 6.97 20.34
C LEU A 112 9.70 7.27 21.28
N ASN A 113 8.52 6.77 20.95
CA ASN A 113 7.40 6.73 21.87
C ASN A 113 7.36 5.34 22.52
N ILE A 114 7.61 5.29 23.82
CA ILE A 114 7.67 4.06 24.61
C ILE A 114 6.45 4.02 25.53
N ILE A 115 5.84 2.86 25.69
CA ILE A 115 4.76 2.65 26.66
C ILE A 115 5.39 2.21 27.99
N GLN A 116 5.15 2.99 29.04
CA GLN A 116 5.61 2.72 30.41
C GLN A 116 4.40 2.69 31.35
N GLY A 117 3.95 1.49 31.71
CA GLY A 117 2.63 1.32 32.32
C GLY A 117 1.53 1.84 31.39
N ASP A 118 0.63 2.68 31.90
CA ASP A 118 -0.48 3.24 31.12
C ASP A 118 -0.12 4.53 30.36
N LYS A 119 1.16 4.93 30.34
CA LYS A 119 1.59 6.21 29.76
C LYS A 119 2.50 6.03 28.56
N ARG A 120 2.27 6.84 27.53
CA ARG A 120 3.16 6.99 26.37
C ARG A 120 4.20 8.08 26.66
N VAL A 121 5.47 7.70 26.66
CA VAL A 121 6.61 8.57 26.98
C VAL A 121 7.45 8.80 25.72
N LYS A 122 7.73 10.06 25.39
CA LYS A 122 8.69 10.40 24.33
C LYS A 122 10.11 10.37 24.87
N GLN A 123 10.87 9.35 24.50
CA GLN A 123 12.28 9.20 24.81
C GLN A 123 13.13 9.81 23.67
N LYS A 124 13.93 10.83 23.99
CA LYS A 124 14.92 11.37 23.04
C LYS A 124 16.09 10.40 22.92
N ILE A 125 16.52 10.14 21.69
CA ILE A 125 17.63 9.24 21.39
C ILE A 125 18.55 9.86 20.33
N PHE A 126 19.74 9.29 20.21
CA PHE A 126 20.69 9.59 19.15
C PHE A 126 20.75 8.45 18.15
N THR A 127 20.75 8.74 16.86
CA THR A 127 20.89 7.72 15.82
C THR A 127 22.37 7.37 15.65
N ASP A 128 22.68 6.09 15.41
CA ASP A 128 24.07 5.60 15.35
C ASP A 128 24.81 6.14 14.13
N ASP A 129 24.11 6.25 12.99
CA ASP A 129 24.66 6.68 11.70
C ASP A 129 24.38 8.15 11.37
N ASN A 130 23.78 8.91 12.29
CA ASN A 130 23.33 10.29 12.09
C ASN A 130 22.37 10.48 10.91
N MET A 131 21.65 9.42 10.51
CA MET A 131 20.73 9.45 9.38
C MET A 131 19.33 8.98 9.77
N ARG A 132 18.33 9.47 9.01
CA ARG A 132 16.99 8.90 8.95
C ARG A 132 16.62 8.69 7.48
N TYR A 133 16.00 7.56 7.21
CA TYR A 133 15.54 7.17 5.87
C TYR A 133 14.01 7.09 5.91
N TYR A 134 13.35 7.90 5.08
CA TYR A 134 11.92 7.78 4.83
C TYR A 134 11.77 6.86 3.64
N GLU A 135 11.14 5.72 3.88
CA GLU A 135 11.22 4.58 2.97
C GLU A 135 9.85 3.92 2.84
N ALA A 136 9.60 3.38 1.65
CA ALA A 136 8.51 2.47 1.38
C ALA A 136 9.09 1.09 1.06
N ALA A 137 8.61 0.06 1.74
CA ALA A 137 8.87 -1.34 1.42
C ALA A 137 7.71 -1.89 0.60
N TYR A 138 8.01 -2.41 -0.59
CA TYR A 138 7.09 -3.11 -1.48
C TYR A 138 7.38 -4.60 -1.37
N ILE A 139 6.47 -5.35 -0.75
CA ILE A 139 6.61 -6.77 -0.48
C ILE A 139 5.74 -7.53 -1.49
N TYR A 140 6.36 -8.39 -2.28
CA TYR A 140 5.65 -9.31 -3.17
C TYR A 140 5.08 -10.47 -2.35
N LEU A 141 3.80 -10.77 -2.56
CA LEU A 141 3.11 -11.84 -1.86
C LEU A 141 2.89 -13.03 -2.80
N ASP A 142 2.87 -14.24 -2.24
CA ASP A 142 2.59 -15.49 -2.97
C ASP A 142 1.22 -15.47 -3.68
N ASN A 143 0.29 -14.66 -3.19
CA ASN A 143 -1.02 -14.47 -3.80
C ASN A 143 -1.00 -13.51 -5.00
N GLY A 144 0.17 -13.10 -5.50
CA GLY A 144 0.36 -12.20 -6.64
C GLY A 144 0.13 -10.71 -6.37
N LEU A 145 -0.34 -10.35 -5.16
CA LEU A 145 -0.51 -8.96 -4.75
C LEU A 145 0.78 -8.38 -4.17
N GLN A 146 0.77 -7.07 -3.94
CA GLN A 146 1.85 -6.37 -3.25
C GLN A 146 1.36 -5.74 -1.97
N LEU A 147 2.13 -5.90 -0.91
CA LEU A 147 1.94 -5.21 0.35
C LEU A 147 2.93 -4.05 0.43
N VAL A 148 2.43 -2.84 0.68
CA VAL A 148 3.24 -1.64 0.82
C VAL A 148 3.23 -1.18 2.26
N MET A 149 4.43 -0.98 2.81
CA MET A 149 4.60 -0.40 4.13
C MET A 149 5.45 0.87 4.06
N THR A 150 4.95 1.97 4.61
CA THR A 150 5.69 3.23 4.64
C THR A 150 6.08 3.60 6.06
N TYR A 151 7.37 3.87 6.29
CA TYR A 151 7.90 4.20 7.61
C TYR A 151 9.10 5.16 7.51
N CYS A 152 9.60 5.55 8.67
CA CYS A 152 10.92 6.15 8.86
C CYS A 152 11.80 5.12 9.57
N ARG A 153 13.01 4.85 9.04
CA ARG A 153 13.99 4.00 9.70
C ARG A 153 15.30 4.71 10.04
N PHE A 154 16.02 4.20 11.03
CA PHE A 154 17.37 4.62 11.43
C PHE A 154 18.05 3.51 12.25
N LYS A 155 19.36 3.67 12.50
CA LYS A 155 20.11 2.77 13.39
C LYS A 155 20.13 3.29 14.83
N TYR A 156 19.87 2.42 15.79
CA TYR A 156 19.97 2.73 17.22
C TYR A 156 20.41 1.48 17.99
N ASN A 157 21.52 1.58 18.73
CA ASN A 157 22.14 0.45 19.44
C ASN A 157 22.43 -0.76 18.52
N GLY A 158 22.82 -0.50 17.27
CA GLY A 158 23.13 -1.54 16.27
C GLY A 158 21.90 -2.11 15.55
N GLU A 159 20.69 -1.87 16.03
CA GLU A 159 19.44 -2.36 15.44
C GLU A 159 18.86 -1.37 14.43
N THR A 160 18.16 -1.89 13.41
CA THR A 160 17.29 -1.05 12.56
C THR A 160 15.99 -0.82 13.29
N ILE A 161 15.64 0.45 13.52
CA ILE A 161 14.38 0.83 14.12
C ILE A 161 13.44 1.40 13.06
N TYR A 162 12.21 0.89 13.01
CA TYR A 162 11.12 1.35 12.15
C TYR A 162 10.12 2.13 12.99
N ARG A 163 9.79 3.36 12.57
CA ARG A 163 8.82 4.20 13.27
C ARG A 163 8.01 5.06 12.32
N TRP A 164 7.01 5.74 12.86
CA TRP A 164 6.25 6.77 12.14
C TRP A 164 7.15 7.85 11.52
N ARG A 165 6.68 8.41 10.40
CA ARG A 165 7.25 9.60 9.76
C ARG A 165 6.86 10.83 10.58
N GLU A 166 7.53 11.96 10.38
CA GLU A 166 7.33 13.17 11.22
C GLU A 166 5.86 13.62 11.29
N THR A 167 5.14 13.50 10.17
CA THR A 167 3.73 13.92 10.03
C THR A 167 2.78 12.78 9.65
N LYS A 168 3.28 11.55 9.47
CA LYS A 168 2.49 10.40 9.01
C LYS A 168 2.80 9.16 9.85
N ASN A 169 1.77 8.40 10.14
CA ASN A 169 1.89 7.11 10.82
C ASN A 169 2.62 6.09 9.95
N ILE A 170 2.93 4.92 10.52
CA ILE A 170 3.30 3.77 9.70
C ILE A 170 2.01 3.26 9.05
N GLU A 171 2.05 3.16 7.73
CA GLU A 171 0.92 2.73 6.93
C GLU A 171 1.23 1.35 6.35
N LEU A 172 0.20 0.51 6.26
CA LEU A 172 0.27 -0.80 5.64
C LEU A 172 -0.90 -0.93 4.66
N LYS A 173 -0.61 -1.21 3.40
CA LYS A 173 -1.59 -1.23 2.31
C LYS A 173 -1.40 -2.44 1.42
N LEU A 174 -2.45 -3.24 1.26
CA LEU A 174 -2.51 -4.27 0.22
C LEU A 174 -2.97 -3.62 -1.09
N LEU A 175 -2.15 -3.72 -2.13
CA LEU A 175 -2.46 -3.15 -3.44
C LEU A 175 -3.37 -4.08 -4.24
N TYR A 176 -4.45 -3.52 -4.76
CA TYR A 176 -5.36 -4.18 -5.70
C TYR A 176 -5.39 -3.37 -6.99
N PRO A 177 -4.45 -3.59 -7.93
CA PRO A 177 -4.61 -3.09 -9.28
C PRO A 177 -5.77 -3.85 -9.93
N LEU A 178 -6.75 -3.11 -10.42
CA LEU A 178 -7.96 -3.66 -11.02
C LEU A 178 -8.02 -3.35 -12.50
N MET A 179 -8.67 -4.24 -13.24
CA MET A 179 -9.03 -4.06 -14.64
C MET A 179 -10.51 -4.31 -14.81
N VAL A 180 -11.19 -3.47 -15.58
CA VAL A 180 -12.58 -3.67 -15.99
C VAL A 180 -12.60 -4.48 -17.27
N ILE A 181 -13.31 -5.60 -17.25
CA ILE A 181 -13.55 -6.44 -18.42
C ILE A 181 -15.04 -6.57 -18.70
N ASN A 182 -15.38 -6.89 -19.95
CA ASN A 182 -16.70 -7.40 -20.31
C ASN A 182 -16.61 -8.92 -20.46
N ASP A 183 -17.37 -9.65 -19.65
CA ASP A 183 -17.50 -11.11 -19.76
C ASP A 183 -18.99 -11.45 -19.81
N ASN A 184 -19.43 -12.12 -20.87
CA ASN A 184 -20.86 -12.44 -21.10
C ASN A 184 -21.79 -11.23 -20.91
N ASP A 185 -21.46 -10.11 -21.55
CA ASP A 185 -22.19 -8.82 -21.47
C ASP A 185 -22.30 -8.20 -20.07
N LYS A 186 -21.55 -8.72 -19.09
CA LYS A 186 -21.45 -8.15 -17.75
C LYS A 186 -20.07 -7.53 -17.55
N ARG A 187 -20.07 -6.26 -17.13
CA ARG A 187 -18.85 -5.60 -16.63
C ARG A 187 -18.50 -6.18 -15.27
N GLN A 188 -17.23 -6.49 -15.09
CA GLN A 188 -16.68 -6.88 -13.79
C GLN A 188 -15.28 -6.31 -13.60
N PHE A 189 -14.88 -6.11 -12.35
CA PHE A 189 -13.48 -5.94 -12.02
C PHE A 189 -12.81 -7.31 -12.01
N ILE A 190 -11.57 -7.38 -12.49
CA ILE A 190 -10.66 -8.47 -12.22
C ILE A 190 -9.38 -7.89 -11.62
N ILE A 191 -8.70 -8.67 -10.79
CA ILE A 191 -7.41 -8.28 -10.22
C ILE A 191 -6.34 -8.52 -11.28
N THR A 192 -5.50 -7.52 -11.48
CA THR A 192 -4.40 -7.57 -12.45
C THR A 192 -3.08 -7.32 -11.74
N PRO A 193 -2.29 -8.36 -11.43
CA PRO A 193 -0.99 -8.22 -10.78
C PRO A 193 -0.08 -7.25 -11.55
N LEU A 194 0.55 -6.35 -10.81
CA LEU A 194 1.37 -5.25 -11.33
C LEU A 194 2.67 -5.15 -10.52
N PRO A 195 3.84 -4.96 -11.17
CA PRO A 195 5.09 -4.73 -10.46
C PRO A 195 5.06 -3.43 -9.65
N TYR A 196 5.99 -3.27 -8.70
CA TYR A 196 6.08 -2.01 -7.96
C TYR A 196 6.45 -0.86 -8.90
N GLY A 197 6.18 0.37 -8.46
CA GLY A 197 6.60 1.58 -9.17
C GLY A 197 5.64 2.02 -10.29
N PHE A 198 4.59 1.25 -10.58
CA PHE A 198 3.59 1.62 -11.58
C PHE A 198 2.30 2.14 -10.94
N SER A 199 1.77 3.21 -11.52
CA SER A 199 0.49 3.77 -11.08
C SER A 199 -0.67 2.88 -11.52
N MET A 200 -1.54 2.53 -10.57
CA MET A 200 -2.76 1.78 -10.87
C MET A 200 -3.79 2.72 -11.51
N HIS A 201 -4.28 2.39 -12.69
CA HIS A 201 -5.38 3.13 -13.33
C HIS A 201 -6.68 3.02 -12.54
N VAL A 202 -6.97 1.80 -12.09
CA VAL A 202 -8.07 1.50 -11.17
C VAL A 202 -7.48 0.82 -9.94
N SER A 203 -7.82 1.34 -8.77
CA SER A 203 -7.41 0.76 -7.49
C SER A 203 -8.58 0.77 -6.52
N GLY A 204 -8.58 -0.17 -5.56
CA GLY A 204 -9.54 -0.14 -4.44
C GLY A 204 -9.53 1.16 -3.63
N SER A 205 -8.50 2.01 -3.81
CA SER A 205 -8.35 3.33 -3.19
C SER A 205 -8.73 4.51 -4.08
N SER A 206 -9.35 4.30 -5.25
CA SER A 206 -9.67 5.41 -6.15
C SER A 206 -10.61 6.41 -5.49
N THR A 207 -10.30 7.70 -5.65
CA THR A 207 -11.23 8.81 -5.32
C THR A 207 -12.52 8.74 -6.16
N ILE A 208 -12.52 7.92 -7.20
CA ILE A 208 -13.62 7.61 -8.08
C ILE A 208 -14.31 6.34 -7.54
N MET A 209 -15.62 6.44 -7.32
CA MET A 209 -16.47 5.32 -6.87
C MET A 209 -16.51 4.19 -7.91
N ALA A 210 -16.59 2.94 -7.45
CA ALA A 210 -16.68 1.76 -8.29
C ALA A 210 -17.77 1.89 -9.38
N ASP A 211 -18.98 2.31 -9.03
CA ASP A 211 -20.09 2.52 -9.98
C ASP A 211 -19.72 3.46 -11.13
N LYS A 212 -18.97 4.53 -10.85
CA LYS A 212 -18.53 5.50 -11.87
C LYS A 212 -17.50 4.89 -12.81
N ILE A 213 -16.62 4.03 -12.29
CA ILE A 213 -15.66 3.30 -13.12
C ILE A 213 -16.40 2.29 -14.00
N MET A 214 -17.35 1.55 -13.42
CA MET A 214 -18.15 0.55 -14.14
C MET A 214 -19.02 1.15 -15.24
N ALA A 215 -19.49 2.38 -15.08
CA ALA A 215 -20.31 3.06 -16.09
C ALA A 215 -19.52 3.66 -17.27
N ASP A 216 -18.19 3.80 -17.17
CA ASP A 216 -17.38 4.52 -18.15
C ASP A 216 -16.60 3.57 -19.07
N ASP A 217 -16.90 3.64 -20.36
CA ASP A 217 -16.37 2.75 -21.40
C ASP A 217 -14.84 2.83 -21.52
N LYS A 218 -14.22 3.94 -21.11
CA LYS A 218 -12.76 4.09 -21.21
C LYS A 218 -12.01 3.04 -20.40
N TYR A 219 -12.61 2.51 -19.33
CA TYR A 219 -11.98 1.53 -18.46
C TYR A 219 -12.09 0.10 -19.01
N VAL A 220 -12.91 -0.18 -20.02
CA VAL A 220 -13.17 -1.56 -20.46
C VAL A 220 -12.02 -2.07 -21.35
N ASN A 221 -11.32 -3.12 -20.90
CA ASN A 221 -10.12 -3.66 -21.57
C ASN A 221 -10.40 -4.35 -22.92
N ASN A 222 -11.67 -4.55 -23.30
CA ASN A 222 -12.06 -5.35 -24.48
C ASN A 222 -12.46 -4.52 -25.72
N ILE A 223 -12.28 -3.19 -25.70
CA ILE A 223 -12.69 -2.33 -26.81
C ILE A 223 -11.55 -2.20 -27.83
N ASN A 224 -11.44 -3.15 -28.76
CA ASN A 224 -10.52 -3.14 -29.91
C ASN A 224 -9.01 -3.02 -29.58
N GLU A 225 -8.17 -3.41 -30.53
CA GLU A 225 -6.69 -3.42 -30.39
C GLU A 225 -6.12 -2.05 -29.98
N ASP A 226 -6.86 -0.97 -30.27
CA ASP A 226 -6.45 0.43 -30.07
C ASP A 226 -6.78 1.01 -28.68
N ASN A 227 -7.64 0.41 -27.86
CA ASN A 227 -7.96 0.97 -26.53
C ASN A 227 -7.01 0.45 -25.46
N ILE A 228 -5.85 1.09 -25.33
CA ILE A 228 -4.77 0.68 -24.43
C ILE A 228 -4.85 1.42 -23.08
N TYR A 229 -6.04 1.54 -22.48
CA TYR A 229 -6.18 2.25 -21.19
C TYR A 229 -5.24 1.69 -20.10
N TYR A 230 -5.04 0.37 -20.08
CA TYR A 230 -4.11 -0.31 -19.19
C TYR A 230 -2.68 -0.32 -19.75
N THR A 231 -2.17 0.87 -20.05
CA THR A 231 -0.77 1.14 -20.43
C THR A 231 0.00 1.72 -19.26
N TYR A 232 1.24 1.28 -19.08
CA TYR A 232 2.09 1.69 -17.99
C TYR A 232 3.42 2.15 -18.54
N ASP A 233 3.69 3.45 -18.43
CA ASP A 233 4.98 4.02 -18.80
C ASP A 233 6.06 3.49 -17.86
N TYR A 234 7.22 3.16 -18.44
CA TYR A 234 8.38 2.74 -17.66
C TYR A 234 8.92 3.85 -16.76
N ASN A 235 9.67 3.44 -15.74
CA ASN A 235 10.33 4.37 -14.84
C ASN A 235 11.39 5.17 -15.61
N SER A 236 11.26 6.50 -15.66
CA SER A 236 12.19 7.40 -16.36
C SER A 236 13.61 7.39 -15.80
N ASP A 237 13.79 6.92 -14.56
CA ASP A 237 15.08 6.86 -13.89
C ASP A 237 15.88 5.60 -14.26
N LEU A 238 15.26 4.64 -14.95
CA LEU A 238 15.90 3.42 -15.45
C LEU A 238 16.12 3.52 -16.96
N SER A 239 17.13 2.81 -17.46
CA SER A 239 17.21 2.57 -18.90
C SER A 239 16.02 1.73 -19.38
N GLU A 240 15.79 1.76 -20.69
CA GLU A 240 14.77 0.92 -21.34
C GLU A 240 15.00 -0.57 -21.06
N GLU A 241 16.23 -1.05 -21.21
CA GLU A 241 16.60 -2.45 -20.96
C GLU A 241 16.36 -2.84 -19.49
N GLU A 242 16.74 -1.98 -18.54
CA GLU A 242 16.49 -2.20 -17.11
C GLU A 242 14.99 -2.21 -16.78
N SER A 243 14.21 -1.34 -17.43
CA SER A 243 12.76 -1.26 -17.22
C SER A 243 12.04 -2.50 -17.76
N VAL A 244 12.37 -2.91 -18.97
CA VAL A 244 11.86 -4.14 -19.57
C VAL A 244 12.23 -5.34 -18.70
N ALA A 245 13.50 -5.46 -18.30
CA ALA A 245 13.98 -6.54 -17.46
C ALA A 245 13.26 -6.57 -16.09
N MET A 246 13.05 -5.41 -15.46
CA MET A 246 12.31 -5.31 -14.19
C MET A 246 10.88 -5.84 -14.33
N VAL A 247 10.17 -5.45 -15.38
CA VAL A 247 8.80 -5.90 -15.64
C VAL A 247 8.76 -7.39 -16.01
N SER A 248 9.65 -7.85 -16.89
CA SER A 248 9.74 -9.26 -17.27
C SER A 248 10.07 -10.16 -16.09
N ASN A 249 11.07 -9.79 -15.28
CA ASN A 249 11.45 -10.56 -14.11
C ASN A 249 10.31 -10.67 -13.10
N TYR A 250 9.53 -9.61 -12.91
CA TYR A 250 8.35 -9.68 -12.06
C TYR A 250 7.35 -10.73 -12.54
N TYR A 251 6.92 -10.66 -13.80
CA TYR A 251 5.92 -11.59 -14.32
C TYR A 251 6.46 -13.03 -14.42
N ILE A 252 7.72 -13.23 -14.77
CA ILE A 252 8.33 -14.56 -14.84
C ILE A 252 8.44 -15.17 -13.43
N ASN A 253 8.98 -14.44 -12.46
CA ASN A 253 9.31 -14.99 -11.15
C ASN A 253 8.10 -15.09 -10.21
N TYR A 254 7.17 -14.13 -10.28
CA TYR A 254 6.03 -14.06 -9.35
C TYR A 254 4.71 -14.51 -9.97
N MET A 255 4.59 -14.45 -11.30
CA MET A 255 3.36 -14.83 -12.00
C MET A 255 3.53 -16.09 -12.87
N ASN A 256 4.69 -16.74 -12.82
CA ASN A 256 5.04 -17.89 -13.66
C ASN A 256 4.81 -17.64 -15.16
N ALA A 257 5.06 -16.41 -15.61
CA ALA A 257 4.78 -16.03 -16.98
C ALA A 257 5.74 -16.70 -17.97
N THR A 258 5.22 -17.05 -19.15
CA THR A 258 6.03 -17.52 -20.28
C THR A 258 6.24 -16.38 -21.28
N LEU A 259 7.49 -16.12 -21.65
CA LEU A 259 7.83 -15.13 -22.68
C LEU A 259 7.77 -15.77 -24.07
N VAL A 260 6.91 -15.23 -24.95
CA VAL A 260 6.78 -15.62 -26.36
C VAL A 260 6.70 -14.34 -27.19
N ASP A 261 7.63 -14.15 -28.13
CA ASP A 261 7.65 -13.00 -29.06
C ASP A 261 7.40 -11.64 -28.38
N ASN A 262 8.23 -11.29 -27.37
CA ASN A 262 8.11 -10.07 -26.55
C ASN A 262 6.78 -9.90 -25.79
N THR A 263 6.01 -10.98 -25.66
CA THR A 263 4.76 -11.02 -24.91
C THR A 263 4.88 -12.00 -23.75
N LEU A 264 4.60 -11.55 -22.53
CA LEU A 264 4.53 -12.42 -21.37
C LEU A 264 3.10 -12.93 -21.20
N LEU A 265 2.92 -14.24 -21.14
CA LEU A 265 1.63 -14.89 -20.95
C LEU A 265 1.56 -15.48 -19.55
N PHE A 266 0.52 -15.16 -18.79
CA PHE A 266 0.34 -15.69 -17.44
C PHE A 266 -1.14 -15.87 -17.11
N SER A 267 -1.42 -16.72 -16.12
CA SER A 267 -2.75 -16.92 -15.57
C SER A 267 -2.77 -16.48 -14.12
N TYR A 268 -3.83 -15.78 -13.72
CA TYR A 268 -4.00 -15.35 -12.35
C TYR A 268 -5.48 -15.31 -11.98
N ASN A 269 -5.80 -15.87 -10.81
CA ASN A 269 -7.14 -15.88 -10.23
C ASN A 269 -8.25 -16.36 -11.20
N GLY A 270 -7.96 -17.38 -12.02
CA GLY A 270 -8.91 -17.94 -12.99
C GLY A 270 -9.01 -17.18 -14.32
N TYR A 271 -8.11 -16.22 -14.58
CA TYR A 271 -8.09 -15.45 -15.83
C TYR A 271 -6.71 -15.52 -16.50
N ASN A 272 -6.72 -15.49 -17.83
CA ASN A 272 -5.54 -15.43 -18.67
C ASN A 272 -5.23 -13.99 -19.05
N PHE A 273 -3.95 -13.64 -19.05
CA PHE A 273 -3.46 -12.31 -19.38
C PHE A 273 -2.29 -12.40 -20.36
N LYS A 274 -2.10 -11.31 -21.11
CA LYS A 274 -0.85 -11.05 -21.82
C LYS A 274 -0.30 -9.68 -21.46
N VAL A 275 1.01 -9.59 -21.32
CA VAL A 275 1.76 -8.35 -21.14
C VAL A 275 2.59 -8.12 -22.38
N MET A 276 2.29 -7.05 -23.11
CA MET A 276 3.02 -6.70 -24.33
C MET A 276 4.05 -5.62 -23.97
N LEU A 277 5.32 -5.93 -24.20
CA LEU A 277 6.46 -5.07 -23.87
C LEU A 277 6.82 -4.21 -25.09
N TYR A 278 6.90 -2.90 -24.91
CA TYR A 278 7.33 -1.93 -25.91
C TYR A 278 8.48 -1.10 -25.35
N ASP A 279 9.16 -0.33 -26.19
CA ASP A 279 10.36 0.43 -25.82
C ASP A 279 10.16 1.42 -24.64
N LYS A 280 8.95 1.99 -24.49
CA LYS A 280 8.68 3.05 -23.51
C LYS A 280 7.63 2.72 -22.47
N PHE A 281 6.89 1.65 -22.71
CA PHE A 281 5.74 1.28 -21.90
C PHE A 281 5.46 -0.21 -22.07
N PHE A 282 4.64 -0.75 -21.18
CA PHE A 282 3.99 -2.03 -21.42
C PHE A 282 2.49 -1.88 -21.27
N CYS A 283 1.75 -2.86 -21.78
CA CYS A 283 0.32 -2.93 -21.54
C CYS A 283 -0.13 -4.33 -21.18
N ILE A 284 -1.20 -4.38 -20.37
CA ILE A 284 -1.78 -5.64 -19.93
C ILE A 284 -3.14 -5.83 -20.59
N ARG A 285 -3.35 -7.02 -21.15
CA ARG A 285 -4.61 -7.41 -21.79
C ARG A 285 -5.20 -8.64 -21.13
N TYR A 286 -6.51 -8.61 -20.98
CA TYR A 286 -7.31 -9.78 -20.65
C TYR A 286 -7.45 -10.68 -21.88
N MET A 287 -7.25 -11.98 -21.71
CA MET A 287 -7.32 -12.98 -22.79
C MET A 287 -8.52 -13.94 -22.69
N GLY A 288 -9.26 -13.93 -21.58
CA GLY A 288 -10.31 -14.91 -21.30
C GLY A 288 -10.12 -15.56 -19.94
N LYS A 289 -11.08 -16.40 -19.55
CA LYS A 289 -10.95 -17.27 -18.36
C LYS A 289 -9.90 -18.36 -18.61
N ALA A 290 -9.21 -18.77 -17.55
CA ALA A 290 -8.39 -19.97 -17.56
C ALA A 290 -9.28 -21.22 -17.56
N GLU A 291 -8.93 -22.22 -18.37
CA GLU A 291 -9.60 -23.53 -18.41
C GLU A 291 -9.14 -24.44 -17.26
#